data_AF-A0A1F2RYY7-F1
#
_entry.id   AF-A0A1F2RYY7-F1
#
_cell.length_a   1.000
_cell.length_b   1.000
_cell.length_c   1.000
_cell.angle_alpha   90.00
_cell.angle_beta   90.00
_cell.angle_gamma   90.00
#
_symmetry.space_group_name_H-M   'P 1'
#
loop_
_entity.id
_entity.type
_entity.pdbx_description
1 polymer ?
#
loop_
_entity_poly.entity_id
_entity_poly.type
_entity_poly.pdbx_seq_one_letter_code
_entity_poly.pdbx_strand_id
1 'polypeptide(L)'
;MRKVLAFLLLASSTMFALGQQYRSTSHQGPPWPPNGDVSMYPPNQYVFYDSPKGEVVVYYPEDLSSPVFSKRSELRFGSHAEVDPVIGMQVTRQADGTYTYTYVFQNSPRAMRPIERFVLIVPLDDPMLSSAHPTWGAGRKAERPLPAGLAGTRRTRELEWRAPSVDAMIPAGGTIGSFSITSAYAPGFTMVSVRGWIDQQYGEHIAAALPKLVGDQLRWIMSPQVDSWQQVVIGPSFASDIDMLKIAQNFRYGIDRLVRSRILDGNSPFSKGATDILTSYIASGAASFLNPERMDFLSEAAPGLEAEIANAMRLTLTR
;
A
#
# COMPACT_ATOMS: atom_id res chain seq x y z
N MET A 1 -38.35 6.93 26.82
CA MET A 1 -38.16 7.52 25.48
C MET A 1 -36.84 7.04 24.90
N ARG A 2 -36.86 6.05 23.99
CA ARG A 2 -35.66 5.54 23.30
C ARG A 2 -35.37 6.46 22.11
N LYS A 3 -34.26 7.20 22.15
CA LYS A 3 -33.75 7.94 20.99
C LYS A 3 -33.19 6.91 20.00
N VAL A 4 -33.93 6.64 18.93
CA VAL A 4 -33.46 5.88 17.77
C VAL A 4 -32.48 6.79 17.04
N LEU A 5 -31.18 6.54 17.16
CA LEU A 5 -30.15 7.16 16.33
C LEU A 5 -30.32 6.60 14.92
N ALA A 6 -30.90 7.39 14.02
CA ALA A 6 -30.90 7.08 12.60
C ALA A 6 -29.46 7.19 12.08
N PHE A 7 -28.79 6.06 11.91
CA PHE A 7 -27.58 5.96 11.10
C PHE A 7 -27.98 6.26 9.66
N LEU A 8 -27.77 7.50 9.21
CA LEU A 8 -27.77 7.81 7.79
C LEU A 8 -26.61 7.05 7.16
N LEU A 9 -26.91 5.90 6.56
CA LEU A 9 -26.08 5.30 5.52
C LEU A 9 -26.14 6.25 4.33
N LEU A 10 -25.26 7.25 4.33
CA LEU A 10 -24.88 7.92 3.10
C LEU A 10 -24.33 6.82 2.20
N ALA A 11 -25.14 6.38 1.23
CA ALA A 11 -24.64 5.71 0.05
C ALA A 11 -23.79 6.74 -0.69
N SER A 12 -22.55 6.93 -0.22
CA SER A 12 -21.52 7.62 -0.96
C SER A 12 -21.33 6.81 -2.22
N SER A 13 -22.00 7.24 -3.29
CA SER A 13 -21.70 6.83 -4.65
C SER A 13 -20.29 7.32 -4.94
N THR A 14 -19.29 6.58 -4.45
CA THR A 14 -17.89 6.82 -4.76
C THR A 14 -17.76 6.54 -6.24
N MET A 15 -17.92 7.57 -7.07
CA MET A 15 -17.49 7.51 -8.45
C MET A 15 -15.99 7.31 -8.39
N PHE A 16 -15.56 6.07 -8.53
CA PHE A 16 -14.17 5.74 -8.85
C PHE A 16 -13.91 6.37 -10.21
N ALA A 17 -13.39 7.60 -10.21
CA ALA A 17 -12.95 8.24 -11.43
C ALA A 17 -11.92 7.30 -12.09
N LEU A 18 -12.23 6.85 -13.30
CA LEU A 18 -11.50 5.89 -14.13
C LEU A 18 -10.18 6.47 -14.66
N GLY A 19 -9.38 7.10 -13.78
CA GLY A 19 -8.17 7.84 -14.12
C GLY A 19 -6.87 7.22 -13.59
N GLN A 20 -6.87 5.97 -13.12
CA GLN A 20 -5.64 5.30 -12.68
C GLN A 20 -4.85 4.83 -13.90
N GLN A 21 -3.99 5.71 -14.42
CA GLN A 21 -3.03 5.41 -15.47
C GLN A 21 -2.03 4.33 -15.02
N TYR A 22 -1.74 3.42 -15.96
CA TYR A 22 -0.83 2.29 -15.87
C TYR A 22 0.37 2.50 -14.93
N ARG A 23 0.40 1.72 -13.85
CA ARG A 23 1.65 1.28 -13.25
C ARG A 23 1.92 -0.14 -13.70
N SER A 24 2.98 -0.29 -14.48
CA SER A 24 3.73 -1.54 -14.44
C SER A 24 4.15 -1.69 -12.98
N THR A 25 3.58 -2.67 -12.28
CA THR A 25 4.34 -3.36 -11.24
C THR A 25 5.64 -3.74 -11.93
N SER A 26 6.68 -2.95 -11.69
CA SER A 26 8.00 -3.25 -12.21
C SER A 26 8.43 -4.49 -11.44
N HIS A 27 8.00 -5.65 -11.93
CA HIS A 27 8.39 -6.93 -11.40
C HIS A 27 9.91 -6.92 -11.40
N GLN A 28 10.49 -7.03 -10.21
CA GLN A 28 11.91 -6.84 -10.04
C GLN A 28 12.58 -8.17 -10.37
N GLY A 29 13.06 -8.31 -11.60
CA GLY A 29 13.77 -9.51 -12.03
C GLY A 29 13.89 -9.59 -13.56
N PRO A 30 14.84 -10.38 -14.08
CA PRO A 30 14.92 -10.66 -15.50
C PRO A 30 13.67 -11.41 -15.98
N PRO A 31 13.14 -11.09 -17.18
CA PRO A 31 11.94 -11.75 -17.68
C PRO A 31 12.22 -13.22 -18.02
N TRP A 32 11.23 -14.10 -17.86
CA TRP A 32 11.32 -15.47 -18.35
C TRP A 32 11.30 -15.46 -19.89
N PRO A 33 12.29 -16.07 -20.56
CA PRO A 33 12.35 -16.09 -22.01
C PRO A 33 11.19 -16.94 -22.59
N PRO A 34 10.49 -16.50 -23.66
CA PRO A 34 9.35 -17.23 -24.22
C PRO A 34 9.67 -18.66 -24.68
N ASN A 35 10.91 -18.91 -25.10
CA ASN A 35 11.41 -20.22 -25.52
C ASN A 35 12.05 -21.03 -24.38
N GLY A 36 12.07 -20.50 -23.15
CA GLY A 36 12.76 -21.12 -22.01
C GLY A 36 14.29 -21.09 -22.09
N ASP A 37 14.87 -20.46 -23.10
CA ASP A 37 16.32 -20.41 -23.28
C ASP A 37 16.92 -19.25 -22.49
N VAL A 38 17.62 -19.60 -21.41
CA VAL A 38 18.28 -18.64 -20.52
C VAL A 38 19.73 -18.34 -20.92
N SER A 39 20.21 -18.84 -22.07
CA SER A 39 21.60 -18.66 -22.54
C SER A 39 22.02 -17.20 -22.73
N MET A 40 21.05 -16.31 -22.97
CA MET A 40 21.27 -14.87 -23.17
C MET A 40 21.41 -14.08 -21.86
N TYR A 41 21.16 -14.70 -20.70
CA TYR A 41 21.29 -14.04 -19.40
C TYR A 41 22.69 -14.18 -18.82
N PRO A 42 23.08 -13.28 -17.89
CA PRO A 42 24.35 -13.42 -17.19
C PRO A 42 24.51 -14.80 -16.56
N PRO A 43 25.73 -15.36 -16.57
CA PRO A 43 26.00 -16.59 -15.84
C PRO A 43 25.59 -16.42 -14.38
N ASN A 44 25.01 -17.46 -13.80
CA ASN A 44 24.42 -17.48 -12.46
C ASN A 44 23.10 -16.71 -12.27
N GLN A 45 22.40 -16.33 -13.35
CA GLN A 45 21.00 -15.92 -13.24
C GLN A 45 20.09 -17.15 -13.19
N TYR A 46 19.34 -17.32 -12.09
CA TYR A 46 18.50 -18.51 -11.88
C TYR A 46 17.04 -18.21 -11.61
N VAL A 47 16.71 -16.97 -11.24
CA VAL A 47 15.33 -16.59 -10.92
C VAL A 47 14.83 -15.58 -11.94
N PHE A 48 13.65 -15.83 -12.48
CA PHE A 48 13.05 -15.08 -13.58
C PHE A 48 11.59 -14.77 -13.30
N TYR A 49 11.03 -13.82 -14.05
CA TYR A 49 9.63 -13.44 -13.96
C TYR A 49 8.86 -13.75 -15.25
N ASP A 50 7.90 -14.66 -15.20
CA ASP A 50 6.98 -14.99 -16.29
C ASP A 50 5.74 -14.08 -16.20
N SER A 51 5.87 -12.87 -16.74
CA SER A 51 4.83 -11.82 -16.66
C SER A 51 3.47 -12.24 -17.22
N PRO A 52 3.36 -12.95 -18.34
CA PRO A 52 2.06 -13.44 -18.83
C PRO A 52 1.33 -14.37 -17.86
N LYS A 53 2.06 -15.08 -16.99
CA LYS A 53 1.48 -16.01 -16.00
C LYS A 53 1.46 -15.47 -14.57
N GLY A 54 2.16 -14.37 -14.31
CA GLY A 54 2.32 -13.83 -12.97
C GLY A 54 3.07 -14.79 -12.06
N GLU A 55 4.10 -15.44 -12.60
CA GLU A 55 4.87 -16.49 -11.93
C GLU A 55 6.35 -16.10 -11.79
N VAL A 56 6.93 -16.49 -10.66
CA VAL A 56 8.39 -16.54 -10.48
C VAL A 56 8.87 -17.91 -10.94
N VAL A 57 9.81 -17.93 -11.88
CA VAL A 57 10.40 -19.16 -12.42
C VAL A 57 11.82 -19.29 -11.88
N VAL A 58 12.10 -20.39 -11.19
CA VAL A 58 13.43 -20.74 -10.69
C VAL A 58 13.97 -21.85 -11.56
N TYR A 59 15.02 -21.56 -12.32
CA TYR A 59 15.59 -22.45 -13.32
C TYR A 59 17.11 -22.55 -13.19
N TYR A 60 17.60 -23.67 -12.65
CA TYR A 60 19.01 -23.84 -12.28
C TYR A 60 19.52 -25.26 -12.57
N PRO A 61 20.83 -25.46 -12.80
CA PRO A 61 21.41 -26.79 -12.91
C PRO A 61 21.46 -27.47 -11.53
N GLU A 62 21.10 -28.75 -11.45
CA GLU A 62 21.17 -29.56 -10.23
C GLU A 62 22.60 -29.59 -9.64
N ASP A 63 23.63 -29.57 -10.49
CA ASP A 63 25.03 -29.34 -10.12
C ASP A 63 25.52 -27.96 -10.60
N LEU A 64 25.66 -27.03 -9.65
CA LEU A 64 26.17 -25.68 -9.92
C LEU A 64 27.66 -25.64 -10.27
N SER A 65 28.42 -26.69 -9.97
CA SER A 65 29.85 -26.76 -10.31
C SER A 65 30.10 -27.18 -11.76
N SER A 66 29.14 -27.88 -12.37
CA SER A 66 29.18 -28.32 -13.78
C SER A 66 27.87 -27.95 -14.52
N PRO A 67 27.59 -26.65 -14.69
CA PRO A 67 26.28 -26.17 -15.15
C PRO A 67 25.93 -26.56 -16.58
N VAL A 68 26.93 -26.86 -17.43
CA VAL A 68 26.74 -27.18 -18.85
C VAL A 68 26.20 -28.60 -19.06
N PHE A 69 26.64 -29.55 -18.22
CA PHE A 69 26.30 -30.97 -18.37
C PHE A 69 25.26 -31.45 -17.35
N SER A 70 24.92 -30.62 -16.37
CA SER A 70 23.93 -30.93 -15.37
C SER A 70 22.51 -30.90 -15.93
N LYS A 71 21.68 -31.84 -15.48
CA LYS A 71 20.22 -31.72 -15.58
C LYS A 71 19.77 -30.42 -14.89
N ARG A 72 18.75 -29.77 -15.44
CA ARG A 72 18.18 -28.54 -14.88
C ARG A 72 16.89 -28.82 -14.14
N SER A 73 16.74 -28.17 -13.00
CA SER A 73 15.51 -28.11 -12.21
C SER A 73 14.75 -26.84 -12.54
N GLU A 74 13.43 -26.97 -12.67
CA GLU A 74 12.50 -25.86 -12.85
C GLU A 74 11.46 -25.89 -11.73
N LEU A 75 11.29 -24.76 -11.05
CA LEU A 75 10.23 -24.55 -10.06
C LEU A 75 9.46 -23.28 -10.44
N ARG A 76 8.16 -23.28 -10.23
CA ARG A 76 7.28 -22.14 -10.50
C ARG A 76 6.47 -21.79 -9.27
N PHE A 77 6.35 -20.50 -9.01
CA PHE A 77 5.58 -19.96 -7.88
C PHE A 77 4.71 -18.81 -8.36
N GLY A 78 3.49 -18.70 -7.84
CA GLY A 78 2.70 -17.48 -8.07
C GLY A 78 3.32 -16.28 -7.35
N SER A 79 3.14 -15.09 -7.92
CA SER A 79 3.42 -13.81 -7.24
C SER A 79 2.17 -13.28 -6.53
N HIS A 80 2.30 -12.86 -5.28
CA HIS A 80 1.21 -12.19 -4.56
C HIS A 80 1.05 -10.72 -5.00
N ALA A 81 2.04 -10.17 -5.73
CA ALA A 81 1.99 -8.80 -6.23
C ALA A 81 1.06 -8.63 -7.45
N GLU A 82 0.55 -9.73 -8.02
CA GLU A 82 -0.29 -9.75 -9.22
C GLU A 82 -1.77 -9.39 -8.95
N VAL A 83 -1.95 -8.41 -8.08
CA VAL A 83 -3.21 -7.72 -7.79
C VAL A 83 -3.14 -6.32 -8.40
N ASP A 84 -4.29 -5.72 -8.71
CA ASP A 84 -4.37 -4.34 -9.22
C ASP A 84 -5.37 -3.54 -8.36
N PRO A 85 -5.04 -3.26 -7.08
CA PRO A 85 -5.98 -2.69 -6.14
C PRO A 85 -6.21 -1.19 -6.38
N VAL A 86 -7.46 -0.76 -6.25
CA VAL A 86 -7.88 0.64 -6.15
C VAL A 86 -8.44 0.85 -4.75
N ILE A 87 -7.89 1.83 -4.02
CA ILE A 87 -8.18 2.03 -2.61
C ILE A 87 -8.91 3.35 -2.43
N GLY A 88 -10.18 3.27 -2.05
CA GLY A 88 -10.94 4.39 -1.49
C GLY A 88 -10.66 4.49 0.00
N MET A 89 -10.55 5.71 0.51
CA MET A 89 -10.35 5.98 1.93
C MET A 89 -11.19 7.17 2.34
N GLN A 90 -11.61 7.22 3.59
CA GLN A 90 -12.25 8.38 4.18
C GLN A 90 -11.83 8.52 5.63
N VAL A 91 -11.70 9.75 6.12
CA VAL A 91 -11.44 10.03 7.54
C VAL A 91 -12.44 11.03 8.08
N THR A 92 -12.96 10.74 9.28
CA THR A 92 -13.89 11.62 9.99
C THR A 92 -13.46 11.77 11.44
N ARG A 93 -13.37 13.01 11.93
CA ARG A 93 -13.16 13.28 13.35
C ARG A 93 -14.47 13.12 14.11
N GLN A 94 -14.44 12.33 15.17
CA GLN A 94 -15.56 12.08 16.06
C GLN A 94 -15.67 13.17 17.13
N ALA A 95 -16.84 13.24 17.77
CA ALA A 95 -17.11 14.24 18.83
C ALA A 95 -16.22 14.06 20.06
N ASP A 96 -15.75 12.84 20.35
CA ASP A 96 -14.82 12.53 21.43
C ASP A 96 -13.35 12.85 21.08
N GLY A 97 -13.11 13.41 19.90
CA GLY A 97 -11.77 13.77 19.42
C GLY A 97 -11.01 12.64 18.74
N THR A 98 -11.54 11.41 18.73
CA THR A 98 -10.95 10.30 17.95
C THR A 98 -11.22 10.48 16.45
N TYR A 99 -10.54 9.67 15.64
CA TYR A 99 -10.67 9.64 14.20
C TYR A 99 -11.13 8.25 13.76
N THR A 100 -12.12 8.21 12.88
CA THR A 100 -12.55 6.99 12.20
C THR A 100 -12.07 7.04 10.76
N TYR A 101 -11.28 6.05 10.39
CA TYR A 101 -10.80 5.82 9.04
C TYR A 101 -11.61 4.68 8.45
N THR A 102 -12.13 4.86 7.24
CA THR A 102 -12.78 3.79 6.49
C THR A 102 -12.06 3.56 5.18
N TYR A 103 -12.00 2.31 4.76
CA TYR A 103 -11.35 1.90 3.52
C TYR A 103 -12.29 1.04 2.67
N VAL A 104 -12.18 1.23 1.36
CA VAL A 104 -12.82 0.43 0.33
C VAL A 104 -11.73 -0.08 -0.60
N PHE A 105 -11.67 -1.39 -0.80
CA PHE A 105 -10.74 -2.04 -1.71
C PHE A 105 -11.50 -2.58 -2.90
N GLN A 106 -11.09 -2.14 -4.08
CA GLN A 106 -11.48 -2.74 -5.34
C GLN A 106 -10.26 -3.44 -5.93
N ASN A 107 -10.44 -4.60 -6.53
CA ASN A 107 -9.42 -5.23 -7.37
C ASN A 107 -9.82 -4.99 -8.83
N SER A 108 -8.95 -4.37 -9.61
CA SER A 108 -9.25 -4.03 -11.01
C SER A 108 -9.56 -5.29 -11.83
N PRO A 109 -10.40 -5.20 -12.89
CA PRO A 109 -10.68 -6.33 -13.79
C PRO A 109 -9.43 -6.94 -14.45
N ARG A 110 -8.31 -6.22 -14.45
CA ARG A 110 -7.03 -6.69 -15.02
C ARG A 110 -6.17 -7.47 -14.03
N ALA A 111 -6.54 -7.53 -12.76
CA ALA A 111 -5.78 -8.27 -11.76
C ALA A 111 -5.72 -9.76 -12.12
N MET A 112 -4.56 -10.39 -11.96
CA MET A 112 -4.40 -11.82 -12.23
C MET A 112 -4.70 -12.68 -10.99
N ARG A 113 -4.67 -12.07 -9.80
CA ARG A 113 -4.93 -12.74 -8.52
C ARG A 113 -6.04 -12.03 -7.73
N PRO A 114 -6.88 -12.78 -7.00
CA PRO A 114 -7.83 -12.18 -6.07
C PRO A 114 -7.07 -11.64 -4.84
N ILE A 115 -7.51 -10.53 -4.25
CA ILE A 115 -6.90 -9.99 -3.02
C ILE A 115 -7.31 -10.88 -1.85
N GLU A 116 -6.32 -11.49 -1.20
CA GLU A 116 -6.50 -12.29 0.01
C GLU A 116 -6.30 -11.43 1.27
N ARG A 117 -5.34 -10.51 1.19
CA ARG A 117 -4.81 -9.84 2.36
C ARG A 117 -4.40 -8.43 2.03
N PHE A 118 -4.56 -7.54 2.99
CA PHE A 118 -3.82 -6.29 3.00
C PHE A 118 -3.37 -5.92 4.41
N VAL A 119 -2.30 -5.15 4.47
CA VAL A 119 -1.60 -4.75 5.68
C VAL A 119 -1.43 -3.24 5.64
N LEU A 120 -1.93 -2.56 6.66
CA LEU A 120 -1.68 -1.14 6.88
C LEU A 120 -0.62 -0.97 7.96
N ILE A 121 0.31 -0.05 7.76
CA ILE A 121 1.26 0.32 8.81
C ILE A 121 0.62 1.39 9.70
N VAL A 122 0.56 1.14 11.00
CA VAL A 122 -0.13 2.01 11.97
C VAL A 122 0.76 2.29 13.19
N PRO A 123 0.53 3.38 13.95
CA PRO A 123 1.25 3.67 15.17
C PRO A 123 1.10 2.54 16.20
N LEU A 124 2.22 2.15 16.81
CA LEU A 124 2.23 1.12 17.84
C LEU A 124 1.62 1.62 19.14
N ASP A 125 1.91 2.88 19.49
CA ASP A 125 1.61 3.50 20.78
C ASP A 125 0.25 4.25 20.80
N ASP A 126 -0.66 3.94 19.86
CA ASP A 126 -2.01 4.50 19.86
C ASP A 126 -2.93 3.71 20.82
N PRO A 127 -3.40 4.33 21.93
CA PRO A 127 -4.18 3.65 22.95
C PRO A 127 -5.61 3.35 22.52
N MET A 128 -6.14 4.08 21.54
CA MET A 128 -7.53 3.94 21.06
C MET A 128 -7.60 3.18 19.73
N LEU A 129 -6.46 2.68 19.24
CA LEU A 129 -6.43 1.94 18.00
C LEU A 129 -7.34 0.72 18.12
N SER A 130 -8.36 0.66 17.27
CA SER A 130 -9.17 -0.54 17.07
C SER A 130 -9.46 -0.69 15.58
N SER A 131 -9.73 -1.92 15.14
CA SER A 131 -9.96 -2.24 13.74
C SER A 131 -11.13 -3.19 13.61
N ALA A 132 -11.99 -2.98 12.62
CA ALA A 132 -13.15 -3.82 12.42
C ALA A 132 -13.46 -3.98 10.93
N HIS A 133 -14.02 -5.14 10.60
CA HIS A 133 -14.67 -5.42 9.33
C HIS A 133 -15.69 -6.56 9.56
N PRO A 134 -16.85 -6.58 8.87
CA PRO A 134 -17.90 -7.57 9.16
C PRO A 134 -17.50 -9.04 8.98
N THR A 135 -16.68 -9.37 7.98
CA THR A 135 -16.34 -10.76 7.64
C THR A 135 -14.83 -11.08 7.66
N TRP A 136 -13.99 -10.16 7.20
CA TRP A 136 -12.53 -10.28 7.26
C TRP A 136 -11.98 -10.20 8.68
N GLY A 137 -11.10 -11.14 9.02
CA GLY A 137 -10.41 -11.17 10.30
C GLY A 137 -9.35 -10.07 10.34
N ALA A 138 -9.29 -9.34 11.46
CA ALA A 138 -8.27 -8.31 11.71
C ALA A 138 -7.27 -8.81 12.76
N GLY A 139 -5.98 -8.61 12.50
CA GLY A 139 -4.89 -9.01 13.39
C GLY A 139 -3.79 -7.95 13.47
N ARG A 140 -3.13 -7.85 14.62
CA ARG A 140 -1.94 -7.02 14.79
C ARG A 140 -0.71 -7.90 14.67
N LYS A 141 0.26 -7.46 13.88
CA LYS A 141 1.52 -8.17 13.67
C LYS A 141 2.70 -7.36 14.20
N ALA A 142 3.90 -7.88 13.96
CA ALA A 142 5.16 -7.37 14.48
C ALA A 142 5.38 -5.88 14.16
N GLU A 143 6.33 -5.29 14.90
CA GLU A 143 6.84 -3.96 14.61
C GLU A 143 7.40 -3.93 13.18
N ARG A 144 7.03 -2.90 12.42
CA ARG A 144 7.51 -2.69 11.06
C ARG A 144 7.83 -1.23 10.87
N PRO A 145 9.08 -0.87 10.55
CA PRO A 145 9.44 0.52 10.33
C PRO A 145 8.80 1.06 9.05
N LEU A 146 8.40 2.34 9.08
CA LEU A 146 8.05 3.10 7.89
C LEU A 146 9.31 3.59 7.16
N PRO A 147 9.24 3.83 5.84
CA PRO A 147 10.26 4.62 5.14
C PRO A 147 10.48 5.97 5.86
N ALA A 148 11.72 6.46 5.89
CA ALA A 148 12.10 7.65 6.66
C ALA A 148 11.19 8.88 6.40
N GLY A 149 10.76 9.10 5.16
CA GLY A 149 9.86 10.21 4.80
C GLY A 149 8.40 10.07 5.27
N LEU A 150 7.99 8.88 5.72
CA LEU A 150 6.68 8.62 6.32
C LEU A 150 6.74 8.46 7.84
N ALA A 151 7.93 8.26 8.40
CA ALA A 151 8.10 7.95 9.82
C ALA A 151 7.84 9.20 10.70
N GLY A 152 6.71 9.21 11.40
CA GLY A 152 6.33 10.26 12.37
C GLY A 152 7.11 10.24 13.69
N THR A 153 8.36 9.76 13.69
CA THR A 153 9.23 9.54 14.87
C THR A 153 8.75 8.54 15.92
N ARG A 154 7.66 7.82 15.66
CA ARG A 154 7.14 6.78 16.56
C ARG A 154 7.25 5.39 15.95
N ARG A 155 7.24 4.38 16.82
CA ARG A 155 7.22 2.99 16.42
C ARG A 155 5.90 2.67 15.73
N THR A 156 5.98 1.78 14.75
CA THR A 156 4.85 1.39 13.92
C THR A 156 4.74 -0.12 13.86
N ARG A 157 3.52 -0.62 13.68
CA ARG A 157 3.21 -2.04 13.56
C ARG A 157 2.36 -2.30 12.33
N GLU A 158 2.30 -3.56 11.95
CA GLU A 158 1.38 -4.05 10.94
C GLU A 158 -0.01 -4.28 11.53
N LEU A 159 -1.02 -3.72 10.86
CA LEU A 159 -2.42 -4.07 11.03
C LEU A 159 -2.89 -4.81 9.78
N GLU A 160 -3.21 -6.09 9.93
CA GLU A 160 -3.54 -6.99 8.84
C GLU A 160 -5.03 -7.30 8.83
N TRP A 161 -5.64 -7.26 7.64
CA TRP A 161 -6.90 -7.93 7.37
C TRP A 161 -6.68 -9.09 6.40
N ARG A 162 -7.36 -10.21 6.66
CA ARG A 162 -7.29 -11.41 5.84
C ARG A 162 -8.69 -11.96 5.55
N ALA A 163 -8.91 -12.38 4.31
CA ALA A 163 -10.11 -13.08 3.90
C ALA A 163 -10.27 -14.39 4.70
N PRO A 164 -11.47 -14.70 5.23
CA PRO A 164 -11.70 -15.91 6.02
C PRO A 164 -11.70 -17.20 5.18
N SER A 165 -11.88 -17.09 3.86
CA SER A 165 -11.90 -18.20 2.91
C SER A 165 -11.56 -17.70 1.50
N VAL A 166 -11.36 -18.62 0.55
CA VAL A 166 -11.14 -18.30 -0.87
C VAL A 166 -12.32 -17.53 -1.47
N ASP A 167 -13.56 -17.94 -1.13
CA ASP A 167 -14.78 -17.30 -1.64
C ASP A 167 -14.98 -15.87 -1.09
N ALA A 168 -14.32 -15.53 0.01
CA ALA A 168 -14.40 -14.20 0.64
C ALA A 168 -13.29 -13.23 0.19
N MET A 169 -12.38 -13.69 -0.68
CA MET A 169 -11.36 -12.85 -1.30
C MET A 169 -11.97 -11.84 -2.27
N ILE A 170 -11.22 -10.82 -2.67
CA ILE A 170 -11.67 -9.81 -3.63
C ILE A 170 -11.25 -10.25 -5.05
N PRO A 171 -12.13 -10.86 -5.86
CA PRO A 171 -11.78 -11.30 -7.21
C PRO A 171 -11.47 -10.09 -8.12
N ALA A 172 -10.86 -10.34 -9.28
CA ALA A 172 -10.69 -9.31 -10.30
C ALA A 172 -12.05 -8.68 -10.67
N GLY A 173 -12.11 -7.35 -10.69
CA GLY A 173 -13.33 -6.57 -10.85
C GLY A 173 -14.20 -6.46 -9.59
N GLY A 174 -13.87 -7.18 -8.52
CA GLY A 174 -14.61 -7.16 -7.25
C GLY A 174 -14.29 -5.95 -6.39
N THR A 175 -15.24 -5.58 -5.53
CA THR A 175 -15.10 -4.48 -4.55
C THR A 175 -15.64 -4.92 -3.20
N ILE A 176 -14.96 -4.54 -2.13
CA ILE A 176 -15.41 -4.71 -0.75
C ILE A 176 -15.03 -3.49 0.08
N GLY A 177 -15.94 -3.05 0.94
CA GLY A 177 -15.77 -1.85 1.77
C GLY A 177 -15.90 -2.15 3.24
N SER A 178 -16.11 -1.10 4.03
CA SER A 178 -16.38 -1.20 5.47
C SER A 178 -15.21 -1.72 6.32
N PHE A 179 -13.99 -1.63 5.81
CA PHE A 179 -12.82 -1.78 6.68
C PHE A 179 -12.67 -0.49 7.47
N SER A 180 -12.56 -0.59 8.78
CA SER A 180 -12.51 0.58 9.64
C SER A 180 -11.40 0.51 10.66
N ILE A 181 -10.85 1.68 10.98
CA ILE A 181 -9.92 1.90 12.08
C ILE A 181 -10.46 3.06 12.90
N THR A 182 -10.57 2.88 14.21
CA THR A 182 -10.73 4.00 15.15
C THR A 182 -9.38 4.26 15.80
N SER A 183 -9.01 5.52 15.97
CA SER A 183 -7.69 5.91 16.47
C SER A 183 -7.75 7.26 17.19
N ALA A 184 -6.89 7.48 18.19
CA ALA A 184 -6.70 8.81 18.78
C ALA A 184 -5.81 9.72 17.90
N TYR A 185 -5.14 9.15 16.89
CA TYR A 185 -4.13 9.83 16.11
C TYR A 185 -4.75 10.41 14.85
N ALA A 186 -4.31 11.62 14.52
CA ALA A 186 -4.75 12.38 13.36
C ALA A 186 -4.22 11.81 12.04
N PRO A 187 -4.91 12.09 10.92
CA PRO A 187 -4.58 11.50 9.64
C PRO A 187 -3.26 12.01 9.09
N GLY A 188 -2.51 11.10 8.48
CA GLY A 188 -1.35 11.38 7.65
C GLY A 188 -1.13 10.26 6.64
N PHE A 189 -0.08 10.39 5.84
CA PHE A 189 0.30 9.32 4.95
C PHE A 189 0.98 8.18 5.71
N THR A 190 0.60 6.97 5.35
CA THR A 190 1.20 5.70 5.76
C THR A 190 1.32 4.77 4.55
N MET A 191 1.77 3.54 4.75
CA MET A 191 1.89 2.52 3.71
C MET A 191 0.81 1.45 3.87
N VAL A 192 0.20 1.07 2.75
CA VAL A 192 -0.56 -0.17 2.62
C VAL A 192 0.19 -1.14 1.72
N SER A 193 0.15 -2.42 2.07
CA SER A 193 0.63 -3.54 1.27
C SER A 193 -0.54 -4.48 1.00
N VAL A 194 -0.77 -4.83 -0.26
CA VAL A 194 -1.85 -5.70 -0.71
C VAL A 194 -1.25 -6.95 -1.34
N ARG A 195 -1.80 -8.12 -1.01
CA ARG A 195 -1.32 -9.42 -1.47
C ARG A 195 -2.47 -10.25 -2.02
N GLY A 196 -2.23 -10.82 -3.19
CA GLY A 196 -3.12 -11.78 -3.82
C GLY A 196 -2.95 -13.20 -3.29
N TRP A 197 -3.96 -14.03 -3.49
CA TRP A 197 -3.86 -15.46 -3.22
C TRP A 197 -3.00 -16.17 -4.25
N ILE A 198 -2.21 -17.15 -3.81
CA ILE A 198 -1.47 -18.07 -4.68
C ILE A 198 -1.65 -19.51 -4.18
N ASP A 199 -1.86 -20.45 -5.10
CA ASP A 199 -2.07 -21.87 -4.76
C ASP A 199 -0.77 -22.55 -4.33
N GLN A 200 0.35 -22.21 -4.98
CA GLN A 200 1.67 -22.75 -4.69
C GLN A 200 2.56 -21.70 -4.02
N GLN A 201 2.56 -21.69 -2.69
CA GLN A 201 3.39 -20.78 -1.90
C GLN A 201 4.84 -21.25 -1.84
N TYR A 202 5.77 -20.31 -1.98
CA TYR A 202 7.16 -20.53 -1.58
C TYR A 202 7.23 -20.65 -0.06
N GLY A 203 7.67 -21.82 0.42
CA GLY A 203 7.78 -22.11 1.85
C GLY A 203 9.20 -22.49 2.29
N GLU A 204 9.41 -22.58 3.61
CA GLU A 204 10.71 -22.90 4.21
C GLU A 204 11.30 -24.23 3.71
N HIS A 205 10.46 -25.22 3.43
CA HIS A 205 10.90 -26.50 2.88
C HIS A 205 11.55 -26.35 1.50
N ILE A 206 11.00 -25.50 0.63
CA ILE A 206 11.57 -25.18 -0.68
C ILE A 206 12.85 -24.37 -0.48
N ALA A 207 12.81 -23.37 0.41
CA ALA A 207 13.95 -22.55 0.73
C ALA A 207 15.17 -23.36 1.19
N ALA A 208 14.94 -24.38 2.02
CA ALA A 208 15.97 -25.26 2.56
C ALA A 208 16.55 -26.23 1.51
N ALA A 209 15.77 -26.59 0.49
CA ALA A 209 16.19 -27.48 -0.57
C ALA A 209 17.00 -26.78 -1.69
N LEU A 210 16.90 -25.46 -1.81
CA LEU A 210 17.56 -24.70 -2.86
C LEU A 210 19.06 -24.50 -2.56
N PRO A 211 19.93 -24.61 -3.58
CA PRO A 211 21.31 -24.17 -3.44
C PRO A 211 21.39 -22.71 -2.99
N LYS A 212 22.35 -22.38 -2.12
CA LYS A 212 22.45 -21.04 -1.50
C LYS A 212 22.34 -19.89 -2.49
N LEU A 213 23.03 -19.98 -3.64
CA LEU A 213 23.05 -18.93 -4.65
C LEU A 213 21.67 -18.71 -5.29
N VAL A 214 20.90 -19.78 -5.50
CA VAL A 214 19.53 -19.73 -6.02
C VAL A 214 18.57 -19.21 -4.95
N GLY A 215 18.69 -19.74 -3.72
CA GLY A 215 17.87 -19.33 -2.58
C GLY A 215 18.04 -17.86 -2.20
N ASP A 216 19.25 -17.30 -2.30
CA ASP A 216 19.51 -15.89 -2.02
C ASP A 216 18.85 -14.97 -3.07
N GLN A 217 18.88 -15.32 -4.35
CA GLN A 217 18.15 -14.58 -5.40
C GLN A 217 16.64 -14.63 -5.18
N LEU A 218 16.12 -15.82 -4.88
CA LEU A 218 14.69 -16.02 -4.67
C LEU A 218 14.19 -15.29 -3.42
N ARG A 219 14.95 -15.31 -2.31
CA ARG A 219 14.58 -14.65 -1.05
C ARG A 219 14.31 -13.16 -1.24
N TRP A 220 15.06 -12.49 -2.11
CA TRP A 220 14.84 -11.07 -2.40
C TRP A 220 13.53 -10.85 -3.19
N ILE A 221 13.26 -11.66 -4.22
CA ILE A 221 12.02 -11.57 -5.02
C ILE A 221 10.80 -11.88 -4.15
N MET A 222 10.91 -12.85 -3.23
CA MET A 222 9.84 -13.21 -2.30
C MET A 222 9.76 -12.30 -1.08
N SER A 223 10.58 -11.25 -1.00
CA SER A 223 10.52 -10.30 0.11
C SER A 223 9.16 -9.56 0.11
N PRO A 224 8.61 -9.18 1.28
CA PRO A 224 7.36 -8.44 1.33
C PRO A 224 7.36 -7.13 0.51
N GLN A 225 8.53 -6.55 0.25
CA GLN A 225 8.69 -5.34 -0.55
C GLN A 225 8.49 -5.57 -2.06
N VAL A 226 8.77 -6.79 -2.54
CA VAL A 226 8.69 -7.16 -3.95
C VAL A 226 7.46 -8.01 -4.23
N ASP A 227 7.16 -8.99 -3.36
CA ASP A 227 6.01 -9.91 -3.43
C ASP A 227 4.75 -9.31 -2.78
N SER A 228 4.56 -8.00 -2.93
CA SER A 228 3.29 -7.34 -2.63
C SER A 228 3.13 -6.08 -3.44
N TRP A 229 1.88 -5.71 -3.71
CA TRP A 229 1.58 -4.38 -4.20
C TRP A 229 1.63 -3.39 -3.04
N GLN A 230 2.23 -2.22 -3.21
CA GLN A 230 2.36 -1.23 -2.15
C GLN A 230 2.02 0.18 -2.63
N GLN A 231 1.30 0.93 -1.78
CA GLN A 231 0.95 2.32 -2.04
C GLN A 231 0.93 3.14 -0.75
N VAL A 232 1.19 4.43 -0.90
CA VAL A 232 0.99 5.41 0.15
C VAL A 232 -0.50 5.78 0.25
N VAL A 233 -1.09 5.69 1.43
CA VAL A 233 -2.51 5.99 1.71
C VAL A 233 -2.65 6.83 2.96
N ILE A 234 -3.83 7.42 3.19
CA ILE A 234 -4.14 8.10 4.45
C ILE A 234 -4.49 7.07 5.53
N GLY A 235 -3.91 7.23 6.70
CA GLY A 235 -4.21 6.44 7.88
C GLY A 235 -3.84 7.16 9.17
N PRO A 236 -4.04 6.51 10.33
CA PRO A 236 -3.57 7.06 11.60
C PRO A 236 -2.06 7.27 11.56
N SER A 237 -1.60 8.48 11.85
CA SER A 237 -0.16 8.80 11.80
C SER A 237 0.31 9.67 12.97
N PHE A 238 -0.44 10.71 13.34
CA PHE A 238 0.09 11.75 14.23
C PHE A 238 -0.63 11.82 15.57
N ALA A 239 0.11 11.60 16.65
CA ALA A 239 -0.34 12.00 17.97
C ALA A 239 -0.45 13.53 18.09
N SER A 240 -1.13 14.01 19.13
CA SER A 240 -1.36 15.45 19.33
C SER A 240 -0.09 16.26 19.58
N ASP A 241 0.98 15.62 20.07
CA ASP A 241 2.28 16.21 20.42
C ASP A 241 3.31 16.18 19.28
N ILE A 242 2.96 15.64 18.11
CA ILE A 242 3.89 15.60 16.99
C ILE A 242 4.12 17.01 16.43
N ASP A 243 5.40 17.35 16.24
CA ASP A 243 5.83 18.61 15.63
C ASP A 243 5.24 18.82 14.22
N MET A 244 4.71 20.01 13.98
CA MET A 244 4.05 20.38 12.73
C MET A 244 4.98 20.29 11.50
N LEU A 245 6.29 20.49 11.67
CA LEU A 245 7.30 20.28 10.62
C LEU A 245 7.29 18.83 10.13
N LYS A 246 7.22 17.86 11.05
CA LYS A 246 7.17 16.43 10.71
C LYS A 246 5.87 16.06 10.00
N ILE A 247 4.77 16.67 10.42
CA ILE A 247 3.46 16.50 9.77
C ILE A 247 3.53 17.01 8.33
N ALA A 248 4.07 18.21 8.11
CA ALA A 248 4.22 18.79 6.78
C ALA A 248 5.16 17.96 5.89
N GLN A 249 6.28 17.46 6.43
CA GLN A 249 7.20 16.56 5.71
C GLN A 249 6.52 15.27 5.26
N ASN A 250 5.68 14.67 6.09
CA ASN A 250 4.92 13.48 5.74
C ASN A 250 3.92 13.74 4.60
N PHE A 251 3.14 14.84 4.67
CA PHE A 251 2.24 15.22 3.58
C PHE A 251 2.99 15.50 2.28
N ARG A 252 4.10 16.24 2.34
CA ARG A 252 4.94 16.53 1.18
C ARG A 252 5.46 15.24 0.53
N TYR A 253 6.02 14.35 1.35
CA TYR A 253 6.54 13.07 0.88
C TYR A 253 5.44 12.20 0.23
N GLY A 254 4.27 12.09 0.85
CA GLY A 254 3.18 11.29 0.33
C GLY A 254 2.62 11.82 -0.99
N ILE A 255 2.41 13.13 -1.10
CA ILE A 255 2.01 13.79 -2.36
C ILE A 255 3.07 13.54 -3.44
N ASP A 256 4.36 13.76 -3.16
CA ASP A 256 5.45 13.50 -4.12
C ASP A 256 5.52 12.04 -4.55
N ARG A 257 5.22 11.08 -3.66
CA ARG A 257 5.15 9.67 -4.01
C ARG A 257 3.97 9.41 -4.94
N LEU A 258 2.79 9.93 -4.64
CA LEU A 258 1.59 9.74 -5.47
C LEU A 258 1.70 10.43 -6.85
N VAL A 259 2.33 11.60 -6.94
CA VAL A 259 2.61 12.28 -8.21
C VAL A 259 3.61 11.48 -9.04
N ARG A 260 4.75 11.06 -8.45
CA ARG A 260 5.71 10.18 -9.15
C ARG A 260 5.09 8.84 -9.57
N SER A 261 4.05 8.42 -8.85
CA SER A 261 3.27 7.23 -9.19
C SER A 261 2.36 7.41 -10.39
N ARG A 262 2.06 8.66 -10.77
CA ARG A 262 0.92 9.02 -11.63
C ARG A 262 -0.44 8.58 -11.06
N ILE A 263 -0.52 8.42 -9.74
CA ILE A 263 -1.78 8.16 -9.03
C ILE A 263 -2.48 9.49 -8.72
N LEU A 264 -1.69 10.53 -8.49
CA LEU A 264 -2.13 11.90 -8.30
C LEU A 264 -1.62 12.77 -9.47
N ASP A 265 -2.45 13.66 -10.00
CA ASP A 265 -2.01 14.60 -11.03
C ASP A 265 -1.18 15.72 -10.39
N GLY A 266 0.13 15.73 -10.64
CA GLY A 266 1.02 16.78 -10.14
C GLY A 266 0.75 18.16 -10.74
N ASN A 267 -0.04 18.26 -11.81
CA ASN A 267 -0.40 19.52 -12.42
C ASN A 267 -1.71 20.12 -11.91
N SER A 268 -2.48 19.37 -11.12
CA SER A 268 -3.73 19.85 -10.56
C SER A 268 -3.49 21.06 -9.65
N PRO A 269 -4.45 22.01 -9.58
CA PRO A 269 -4.34 23.17 -8.70
C PRO A 269 -4.08 22.78 -7.24
N PHE A 270 -4.79 21.76 -6.75
CA PHE A 270 -4.58 21.16 -5.42
C PHE A 270 -3.14 20.67 -5.22
N SER A 271 -2.60 19.86 -6.12
CA SER A 271 -1.26 19.26 -5.94
C SER A 271 -0.14 20.31 -5.95
N LYS A 272 -0.28 21.35 -6.80
CA LYS A 272 0.65 22.48 -6.86
C LYS A 272 0.58 23.32 -5.58
N GLY A 273 -0.62 23.76 -5.19
CA GLY A 273 -0.82 24.55 -3.98
C GLY A 273 -0.32 23.84 -2.72
N ALA A 274 -0.65 22.55 -2.58
CA ALA A 274 -0.16 21.73 -1.47
C ALA A 274 1.36 21.63 -1.45
N THR A 275 1.98 21.38 -2.60
CA THR A 275 3.43 21.28 -2.74
C THR A 275 4.14 22.58 -2.38
N ASP A 276 3.66 23.71 -2.89
CA ASP A 276 4.28 25.02 -2.70
C ASP A 276 4.19 25.46 -1.23
N ILE A 277 3.01 25.31 -0.61
CA ILE A 277 2.78 25.66 0.79
C ILE A 277 3.60 24.77 1.74
N LEU A 278 3.57 23.45 1.54
CA LEU A 278 4.32 22.52 2.39
C LEU A 278 5.84 22.75 2.25
N THR A 279 6.34 22.99 1.04
CA THR A 279 7.77 23.29 0.81
C THR A 279 8.18 24.60 1.49
N SER A 280 7.37 25.65 1.34
CA SER A 280 7.63 26.95 1.96
C SER A 280 7.63 26.88 3.49
N TYR A 281 6.70 26.12 4.07
CA TYR A 281 6.66 25.87 5.50
C TYR A 281 7.88 25.05 5.97
N ILE A 282 8.23 23.97 5.28
CA ILE A 282 9.38 23.13 5.64
C ILE A 282 10.69 23.92 5.61
N ALA A 283 10.84 24.84 4.65
CA ALA A 283 12.04 25.65 4.51
C ALA A 283 12.15 26.77 5.57
N SER A 284 11.03 27.39 5.94
CA SER A 284 11.03 28.58 6.80
C SER A 284 10.66 28.32 8.27
N GLY A 285 9.90 27.25 8.54
CA GLY A 285 9.24 27.00 9.83
C GLY A 285 8.12 27.99 10.16
N ALA A 286 7.78 28.93 9.26
CA ALA A 286 6.84 30.00 9.57
C ALA A 286 5.39 29.51 9.52
N ALA A 287 4.72 29.49 10.67
CA ALA A 287 3.33 29.04 10.80
C ALA A 287 2.33 29.81 9.90
N SER A 288 2.69 31.02 9.45
CA SER A 288 1.88 31.80 8.51
C SER A 288 1.63 31.10 7.17
N PHE A 289 2.46 30.12 6.77
CA PHE A 289 2.21 29.32 5.57
C PHE A 289 1.09 28.29 5.75
N LEU A 290 0.79 27.86 6.98
CA LEU A 290 -0.27 26.88 7.27
C LEU A 290 -1.57 27.55 7.74
N ASN A 291 -1.73 28.86 7.51
CA ASN A 291 -2.96 29.54 7.84
C ASN A 291 -4.09 29.16 6.85
N PRO A 292 -5.36 29.19 7.28
CA PRO A 292 -6.48 28.79 6.41
C PRO A 292 -6.58 29.61 5.11
N GLU A 293 -6.20 30.89 5.15
CA GLU A 293 -6.25 31.80 3.99
C GLU A 293 -5.28 31.39 2.87
N ARG A 294 -4.14 30.78 3.20
CA ARG A 294 -3.16 30.26 2.23
C ARG A 294 -3.38 28.79 1.87
N MET A 295 -4.40 28.17 2.46
CA MET A 295 -4.79 26.79 2.19
C MET A 295 -6.10 26.70 1.38
N ASP A 296 -6.38 27.73 0.59
CA ASP A 296 -7.52 27.80 -0.34
C ASP A 296 -7.48 26.67 -1.39
N PHE A 297 -6.28 26.25 -1.82
CA PHE A 297 -6.07 25.09 -2.72
C PHE A 297 -6.76 23.80 -2.23
N LEU A 298 -7.02 23.65 -0.92
CA LEU A 298 -7.76 22.50 -0.40
C LEU A 298 -9.19 22.42 -0.94
N SER A 299 -9.78 23.56 -1.30
CA SER A 299 -11.12 23.64 -1.91
C SER A 299 -11.12 23.32 -3.41
N GLU A 300 -9.95 23.33 -4.04
CA GLU A 300 -9.75 23.00 -5.46
C GLU A 300 -9.50 21.50 -5.70
N ALA A 301 -9.49 20.71 -4.63
CA ALA A 301 -9.29 19.27 -4.69
C ALA A 301 -10.38 18.57 -5.50
N ALA A 302 -9.99 17.79 -6.50
CA ALA A 302 -10.93 16.99 -7.28
C ALA A 302 -11.61 15.91 -6.42
N PRO A 303 -12.86 15.50 -6.75
CA PRO A 303 -13.50 14.38 -6.08
C PRO A 303 -12.65 13.10 -6.11
N GLY A 304 -12.69 12.31 -5.03
CA GLY A 304 -11.88 11.11 -4.87
C GLY A 304 -10.60 11.37 -4.09
N LEU A 305 -9.46 10.86 -4.56
CA LEU A 305 -8.22 10.85 -3.78
C LEU A 305 -7.75 12.24 -3.34
N GLU A 306 -7.86 13.26 -4.19
CA GLU A 306 -7.48 14.64 -3.82
C GLU A 306 -8.33 15.18 -2.67
N ALA A 307 -9.66 15.04 -2.76
CA ALA A 307 -10.57 15.46 -1.71
C ALA A 307 -10.25 14.78 -0.36
N GLU A 308 -9.86 13.50 -0.38
CA GLU A 308 -9.49 12.75 0.83
C GLU A 308 -8.16 13.20 1.42
N ILE A 309 -7.15 13.51 0.59
CA ILE A 309 -5.90 14.10 1.05
C ILE A 309 -6.16 15.51 1.60
N ALA A 310 -6.98 16.32 0.91
CA ALA A 310 -7.34 17.66 1.37
C ALA A 310 -8.06 17.62 2.72
N ASN A 311 -9.01 16.70 2.89
CA ASN A 311 -9.69 16.47 4.17
C ASN A 311 -8.70 16.06 5.28
N ALA A 312 -7.79 15.12 5.01
CA ALA A 312 -6.74 14.76 5.95
C ALA A 312 -5.86 15.97 6.35
N MET A 313 -5.50 16.81 5.39
CA MET A 313 -4.75 18.04 5.65
C MET A 313 -5.54 19.02 6.52
N ARG A 314 -6.84 19.23 6.28
CA ARG A 314 -7.70 20.06 7.16
C ARG A 314 -7.74 19.52 8.59
N LEU A 315 -7.90 18.21 8.75
CA LEU A 315 -8.01 17.59 10.08
C LEU A 315 -6.71 17.65 10.90
N THR A 316 -5.57 17.90 10.25
CA THR A 316 -4.25 17.80 10.88
C THR A 316 -3.48 19.13 10.90
N LEU A 317 -3.48 19.89 9.79
CA LEU A 317 -2.65 21.10 9.62
C LEU A 317 -3.36 22.39 10.07
N THR A 318 -4.69 22.46 10.03
CA THR A 318 -5.44 23.70 10.34
C THR A 318 -5.96 23.72 11.78
N ARG A 319 -5.13 23.28 12.73
CA ARG A 319 -5.47 23.27 14.16
C ARG A 319 -5.38 24.64 14.81
#